data_AF-A0A7J7GK00-F1
#
_entry.id   AF-A0A7J7GK00-F1
#
_cell.length_a   1.000
_cell.length_b   1.000
_cell.length_c   1.000
_cell.angle_alpha   90.00
_cell.angle_beta   90.00
_cell.angle_gamma   90.00
#
_symmetry.space_group_name_H-M   'P 1'
#
loop_
_entity.id
_entity.type
_entity.pdbx_description
1 polymer ?
#
loop_
_entity_poly.entity_id
_entity_poly.type
_entity_poly.pdbx_seq_one_letter_code
_entity_poly.pdbx_strand_id
1 'polypeptide(L)'
;MIKGVFEDSEMSELVARTGRHQQRYEAGFRLIAGCIPFKYINSCETNGDTSEKVVEVLMINSASGPGLLFPKGGWENDETVEEAALREALEEAGVRGDLLHFLGYYKFKSKTLQDEFSPEGLCKASMFALLVKEELQSWPEQSTRQRTWLTIPEAIERCRHPWMREALEDGFSKWHADGMITTMTDEDHVVSSSPDQHFLNS
;
A
#
# COMPACT_ATOMS: atom_id res chain seq x y z
N MET A 1 -11.47 46.26 -16.55
CA MET A 1 -12.44 45.17 -16.36
C MET A 1 -11.65 43.95 -15.91
N ILE A 2 -12.05 43.38 -14.79
CA ILE A 2 -11.34 42.36 -14.01
C ILE A 2 -11.76 40.97 -14.47
N LYS A 3 -10.89 39.98 -14.24
CA LYS A 3 -11.07 38.51 -14.16
C LYS A 3 -10.39 37.76 -15.32
N GLY A 4 -9.51 36.77 -15.11
CA GLY A 4 -9.21 36.03 -13.88
C GLY A 4 -7.75 35.58 -13.85
N VAL A 5 -7.11 35.88 -12.74
CA VAL A 5 -5.95 35.16 -12.22
C VAL A 5 -6.53 34.05 -11.38
N PHE A 6 -6.57 32.82 -11.90
CA PHE A 6 -6.93 31.62 -11.14
C PHE A 6 -6.31 30.40 -11.83
N GLU A 7 -5.00 30.24 -11.68
CA GLU A 7 -4.31 28.97 -11.94
C GLU A 7 -2.92 28.93 -11.30
N ASP A 8 -2.74 29.56 -10.13
CA ASP A 8 -1.46 29.58 -9.39
C ASP A 8 -1.64 29.17 -7.91
N SER A 9 -2.50 28.18 -7.61
CA SER A 9 -2.69 27.74 -6.21
C SER A 9 -2.77 26.23 -5.94
N GLU A 10 -2.49 25.37 -6.91
CA GLU A 10 -2.48 23.91 -6.69
C GLU A 10 -1.17 23.22 -7.10
N MET A 11 -0.12 24.01 -7.31
CA MET A 11 1.25 23.54 -7.47
C MET A 11 2.05 23.84 -6.20
N SER A 12 1.56 23.42 -5.04
CA SER A 12 2.47 23.24 -3.91
C SER A 12 3.44 22.16 -4.35
N GLU A 13 4.67 22.57 -4.70
CA GLU A 13 5.76 21.67 -5.06
C GLU A 13 5.72 20.48 -4.11
N LEU A 14 5.41 19.29 -4.65
CA LEU A 14 5.43 18.06 -3.87
C LEU A 14 6.91 17.81 -3.55
N VAL A 15 7.36 18.34 -2.42
CA VAL A 15 8.72 18.19 -1.92
C VAL A 15 8.72 17.05 -0.91
N ALA A 16 9.59 16.07 -1.11
CA ALA A 16 9.74 14.97 -0.18
C ALA A 16 10.24 15.50 1.16
N ARG A 17 9.69 14.99 2.27
CA ARG A 17 10.26 15.25 3.59
C ARG A 17 11.70 14.75 3.65
N THR A 18 12.57 15.59 4.19
CA THR A 18 13.98 15.28 4.38
C THR A 18 14.43 15.62 5.79
N GLY A 19 15.41 14.89 6.29
CA GLY A 19 15.93 15.06 7.65
C GLY A 19 15.52 13.94 8.60
N ARG A 20 16.01 14.01 9.85
CA ARG A 20 15.80 12.98 10.88
C ARG A 20 15.47 13.53 12.27
N HIS A 21 15.46 14.84 12.45
CA HIS A 21 15.34 15.47 13.77
C HIS A 21 13.99 15.21 14.45
N GLN A 22 12.96 14.87 13.68
CA GLN A 22 11.62 14.61 14.20
C GLN A 22 11.23 13.13 14.21
N GLN A 23 12.15 12.22 13.89
CA GLN A 23 11.85 10.79 13.80
C GLN A 23 11.66 10.16 15.19
N ARG A 24 10.76 9.17 15.25
CA ARG A 24 10.44 8.42 16.47
C ARG A 24 11.34 7.21 16.67
N TYR A 25 11.65 6.95 17.93
CA TYR A 25 12.44 5.80 18.37
C TYR A 25 11.75 5.12 19.57
N GLU A 26 11.75 3.79 19.60
CA GLU A 26 11.20 2.98 20.69
C GLU A 26 12.14 1.81 20.97
N ALA A 27 12.58 1.64 22.23
CA ALA A 27 13.42 0.53 22.66
C ALA A 27 14.67 0.27 21.77
N GLY A 28 15.31 1.33 21.27
CA GLY A 28 16.48 1.27 20.39
C GLY A 28 16.15 1.05 18.90
N PHE A 29 14.88 0.93 18.54
CA PHE A 29 14.41 0.83 17.16
C PHE A 29 13.98 2.19 16.64
N ARG A 30 14.46 2.57 15.46
CA ARG A 30 13.83 3.62 14.67
C ARG A 30 12.48 3.13 14.15
N LEU A 31 11.44 3.94 14.32
CA LEU A 31 10.10 3.59 13.85
C LEU A 31 9.91 4.01 12.40
N ILE A 32 9.40 3.08 11.61
CA ILE A 32 9.16 3.22 10.18
C ILE A 32 7.68 2.98 9.91
N ALA A 33 7.09 3.78 9.03
CA ALA A 33 5.75 3.56 8.52
C ALA A 33 5.82 3.26 7.02
N GLY A 34 4.98 2.36 6.53
CA GLY A 34 4.94 2.01 5.12
C GLY A 34 3.67 1.25 4.75
N CYS A 35 3.53 0.97 3.46
CA CYS A 35 2.36 0.26 2.96
C CYS A 35 2.69 -0.69 1.81
N ILE A 36 1.78 -1.63 1.54
CA ILE A 36 1.71 -2.43 0.32
C ILE A 36 0.56 -1.84 -0.49
N PRO A 37 0.85 -0.95 -1.47
CA PRO A 37 -0.17 -0.39 -2.34
C PRO A 37 -0.65 -1.46 -3.32
N PHE A 38 -1.95 -1.56 -3.53
CA PHE A 38 -2.54 -2.56 -4.41
C PHE A 38 -3.72 -2.00 -5.21
N LYS A 39 -4.05 -2.67 -6.32
CA LYS A 39 -5.26 -2.41 -7.12
C LYS A 39 -5.81 -3.70 -7.71
N TYR A 40 -7.07 -3.64 -8.13
CA TYR A 40 -7.74 -4.73 -8.85
C TYR A 40 -7.72 -4.46 -10.34
N ILE A 41 -7.38 -5.48 -11.12
CA ILE A 41 -7.50 -5.49 -12.57
C ILE A 41 -8.59 -6.48 -12.94
N ASN A 42 -9.49 -6.04 -13.82
CA ASN A 42 -10.47 -6.94 -14.42
C ASN A 42 -9.72 -7.82 -15.43
N SER A 43 -9.71 -9.14 -15.21
CA SER A 43 -9.36 -10.06 -16.28
C SER A 43 -10.43 -9.91 -17.38
N CYS A 44 -10.01 -9.68 -18.63
CA CYS A 44 -10.95 -9.54 -19.73
C CYS A 44 -11.62 -10.90 -20.00
N GLU A 45 -12.95 -10.89 -20.01
CA GLU A 45 -13.78 -12.08 -20.11
C GLU A 45 -13.54 -12.84 -21.42
N THR A 46 -13.14 -14.10 -21.31
CA THR A 46 -13.36 -15.08 -22.37
C THR A 46 -14.48 -15.99 -21.90
N ASN A 47 -15.71 -15.68 -22.31
CA ASN A 47 -16.91 -16.51 -22.22
C ASN A 47 -17.31 -17.04 -20.83
N GLY A 48 -18.08 -16.22 -20.10
CA GLY A 48 -19.19 -16.69 -19.26
C GLY A 48 -18.87 -17.71 -18.17
N ASP A 49 -18.10 -17.31 -17.15
CA ASP A 49 -18.35 -17.59 -15.73
C ASP A 49 -17.33 -16.81 -14.90
N THR A 50 -17.80 -16.00 -13.94
CA THR A 50 -17.01 -15.23 -12.94
C THR A 50 -15.83 -14.38 -13.46
N SER A 51 -15.99 -13.05 -13.56
CA SER A 51 -14.86 -12.14 -13.79
C SER A 51 -13.92 -12.17 -12.57
N GLU A 52 -12.84 -12.97 -12.62
CA GLU A 52 -11.84 -13.01 -11.55
C GLU A 52 -11.08 -11.67 -11.51
N LYS A 53 -11.16 -10.98 -10.37
CA LYS A 53 -10.36 -9.78 -10.11
C LYS A 53 -8.94 -10.20 -9.76
N VAL A 54 -8.00 -9.85 -10.64
CA VAL A 54 -6.57 -10.07 -10.40
C VAL A 54 -6.05 -8.93 -9.54
N VAL A 55 -5.33 -9.24 -8.46
CA VAL A 55 -4.70 -8.22 -7.61
C VAL A 55 -3.27 -7.98 -8.08
N GLU A 56 -2.91 -6.70 -8.20
CA GLU A 56 -1.53 -6.26 -8.39
C GLU A 56 -1.09 -5.41 -7.21
N VAL A 57 0.20 -5.49 -6.88
CA VAL A 57 0.85 -4.65 -5.87
C VAL A 57 1.89 -3.75 -6.52
N LEU A 58 2.06 -2.56 -5.94
CA LEU A 58 3.05 -1.60 -6.37
C LEU A 58 4.32 -1.74 -5.53
N MET A 59 5.46 -1.78 -6.22
CA MET A 59 6.77 -1.70 -5.60
C MET A 59 7.62 -0.60 -6.26
N ILE A 60 8.69 -0.19 -5.58
CA ILE A 60 9.66 0.79 -6.06
C ILE A 60 11.07 0.18 -6.12
N ASN A 61 11.92 0.68 -7.02
CA ASN A 61 13.33 0.29 -7.05
C ASN A 61 14.09 0.70 -5.78
N SER A 62 15.12 -0.07 -5.42
CA SER A 62 16.04 0.31 -4.35
C SER A 62 17.13 1.26 -4.85
N ALA A 63 17.39 2.33 -4.09
CA ALA A 63 18.52 3.23 -4.34
C ALA A 63 19.91 2.58 -4.16
N SER A 64 19.99 1.40 -3.52
CA SER A 64 21.27 0.82 -3.06
C SER A 64 21.60 -0.53 -3.70
N GLY A 65 20.96 -0.87 -4.83
CA GLY A 65 21.27 -2.08 -5.62
C GLY A 65 20.03 -2.82 -6.13
N PRO A 66 20.13 -4.11 -6.49
CA PRO A 66 19.04 -4.86 -7.08
C PRO A 66 17.87 -5.12 -6.10
N GLY A 67 16.73 -5.47 -6.67
CA GLY A 67 15.50 -5.77 -5.94
C GLY A 67 14.59 -4.55 -5.74
N LEU A 68 13.36 -4.85 -5.36
CA LEU A 68 12.29 -3.90 -5.15
C LEU A 68 11.92 -3.80 -3.67
N LEU A 69 11.29 -2.69 -3.33
CA LEU A 69 10.88 -2.31 -1.99
C LEU A 69 9.42 -1.88 -2.01
N PHE A 70 8.77 -1.97 -0.85
CA PHE A 70 7.52 -1.26 -0.61
C PHE A 70 7.78 0.18 -0.15
N PRO A 71 6.92 1.15 -0.52
CA PRO A 71 7.01 2.53 -0.06
C PRO A 71 6.97 2.62 1.46
N LYS A 72 7.97 3.28 2.05
CA LYS A 72 8.13 3.40 3.51
C LYS A 72 9.20 4.42 3.88
N GLY A 73 9.07 4.99 5.06
CA GLY A 73 10.11 5.83 5.65
C GLY A 73 9.87 6.17 7.10
N GLY A 74 10.56 7.21 7.58
CA GLY A 74 10.60 7.52 9.01
C GLY A 74 9.25 8.00 9.52
N TRP A 75 8.79 7.46 10.64
CA TRP A 75 7.62 8.01 11.34
C TRP A 75 8.04 9.21 12.20
N GLU A 76 7.44 10.37 11.94
CA GLU A 76 7.77 11.63 12.63
C GLU A 76 6.81 11.98 13.79
N ASN A 77 7.21 12.94 14.63
CA ASN A 77 6.47 13.31 15.85
C ASN A 77 5.18 14.11 15.58
N ASP A 78 5.06 14.73 14.41
CA ASP A 78 3.95 15.60 14.01
C ASP A 78 2.84 14.87 13.24
N GLU A 79 2.97 13.56 13.04
CA GLU A 79 2.05 12.72 12.27
C GLU A 79 1.70 11.41 13.02
N THR A 80 0.56 10.83 12.68
CA THR A 80 0.19 9.44 13.01
C THR A 80 0.96 8.45 12.14
N VAL A 81 0.96 7.18 12.51
CA VAL A 81 1.68 6.15 11.73
C VAL A 81 1.01 5.90 10.38
N GLU A 82 -0.31 6.08 10.31
CA GLU A 82 -1.13 6.01 9.11
C GLU A 82 -0.84 7.19 8.17
N GLU A 83 -0.80 8.41 8.69
CA GLU A 83 -0.42 9.61 7.91
C GLU A 83 1.00 9.47 7.35
N ALA A 84 1.93 8.94 8.14
CA ALA A 84 3.29 8.65 7.69
C ALA A 84 3.29 7.63 6.53
N ALA A 85 2.54 6.53 6.63
CA ALA A 85 2.46 5.53 5.56
C ALA A 85 1.86 6.10 4.26
N LEU A 86 0.85 6.97 4.35
CA LEU A 86 0.24 7.65 3.21
C LEU A 86 1.21 8.66 2.57
N ARG A 87 1.91 9.44 3.39
CA ARG A 87 2.93 10.39 2.92
C ARG A 87 4.03 9.66 2.15
N GLU A 88 4.57 8.58 2.68
CA GLU A 88 5.64 7.81 2.03
C GLU A 88 5.16 7.16 0.71
N ALA A 89 3.91 6.71 0.63
CA ALA A 89 3.31 6.22 -0.62
C ALA A 89 3.25 7.32 -1.69
N LEU A 90 2.91 8.55 -1.30
CA LEU A 90 2.90 9.70 -2.19
C LEU A 90 4.33 10.10 -2.60
N GLU A 91 5.23 10.22 -1.63
CA GLU A 91 6.60 10.70 -1.84
C GLU A 91 7.44 9.74 -2.69
N GLU A 92 7.44 8.45 -2.35
CA GLU A 92 8.28 7.46 -3.04
C GLU A 92 7.63 6.89 -4.31
N ALA A 93 6.30 6.74 -4.35
CA ALA A 93 5.59 6.05 -5.43
C ALA A 93 4.55 6.91 -6.19
N GLY A 94 4.24 8.10 -5.70
CA GLY A 94 3.26 8.98 -6.34
C GLY A 94 1.86 8.38 -6.38
N VAL A 95 1.44 7.68 -5.32
CA VAL A 95 0.08 7.11 -5.24
C VAL A 95 -0.68 7.64 -4.03
N ARG A 96 -2.00 7.80 -4.18
CA ARG A 96 -2.93 8.08 -3.09
C ARG A 96 -4.01 7.01 -3.02
N GLY A 97 -4.55 6.79 -1.83
CA GLY A 97 -5.55 5.76 -1.61
C GLY A 97 -6.00 5.64 -0.16
N ASP A 98 -6.71 4.56 0.12
CA ASP A 98 -7.28 4.28 1.43
C ASP A 98 -6.49 3.17 2.14
N LEU A 99 -6.04 3.42 3.37
CA LEU A 99 -5.47 2.36 4.21
C LEU A 99 -6.60 1.47 4.71
N LEU A 100 -6.60 0.20 4.31
CA LEU A 100 -7.67 -0.73 4.62
C LEU A 100 -7.37 -1.62 5.83
N HIS A 101 -6.09 -1.96 6.03
CA HIS A 101 -5.73 -2.91 7.07
C HIS A 101 -4.29 -2.73 7.56
N PHE A 102 -4.06 -2.97 8.84
CA PHE A 102 -2.73 -3.04 9.43
C PHE A 102 -2.17 -4.47 9.28
N LEU A 103 -1.08 -4.61 8.52
CA LEU A 103 -0.46 -5.89 8.18
C LEU A 103 0.53 -6.41 9.23
N GLY A 104 0.90 -5.59 10.21
CA GLY A 104 1.77 -5.97 11.30
C GLY A 104 3.07 -5.19 11.42
N TYR A 105 3.89 -5.62 12.37
CA TYR A 105 5.19 -5.02 12.68
C TYR A 105 6.34 -5.91 12.19
N TYR A 106 7.27 -5.33 11.44
CA TYR A 106 8.39 -6.05 10.86
C TYR A 106 9.71 -5.42 11.32
N LYS A 107 10.55 -6.22 11.97
CA LYS A 107 11.85 -5.75 12.48
C LYS A 107 12.94 -6.06 11.47
N PHE A 108 13.81 -5.09 11.22
CA PHE A 108 14.96 -5.29 10.35
C PHE A 108 16.13 -4.41 10.76
N LYS A 109 17.31 -4.71 10.21
CA LYS A 109 18.52 -3.92 10.42
C LYS A 109 18.87 -3.14 9.16
N SER A 110 18.96 -1.83 9.29
CA SER A 110 19.50 -0.97 8.24
C SER A 110 21.02 -0.92 8.33
N LYS A 111 21.70 -1.25 7.22
CA LYS A 111 23.17 -1.18 7.14
C LYS A 111 23.69 0.24 6.98
N THR A 112 22.84 1.17 6.53
CA THR A 112 23.21 2.54 6.18
C THR A 112 22.67 3.58 7.16
N LEU A 113 21.86 3.17 8.14
CA LEU A 113 21.12 4.07 9.03
C LEU A 113 21.44 3.73 10.50
N GLN A 114 22.69 3.92 10.88
CA GLN A 114 23.12 3.94 12.28
C GLN A 114 23.15 5.40 12.74
N ASP A 115 22.54 5.70 13.88
CA ASP A 115 22.57 7.03 14.51
C ASP A 115 22.71 6.91 16.03
N GLU A 116 22.79 8.03 16.74
CA GLU A 116 22.97 8.07 18.20
C GLU A 116 21.85 7.32 18.96
N PHE A 117 20.63 7.32 18.42
CA PHE A 117 19.44 6.74 19.04
C PHE A 117 19.18 5.30 18.61
N SER A 118 19.75 4.87 17.47
CA SER A 118 19.80 3.49 17.02
C SER A 118 21.21 3.14 16.50
N PRO A 119 22.18 2.93 17.42
CA PRO A 119 23.57 2.67 17.05
C PRO A 119 23.74 1.34 16.30
N GLU A 120 22.84 0.40 16.55
CA GLU A 120 22.81 -0.90 15.85
C GLU A 120 22.04 -0.85 14.51
N GLY A 121 21.43 0.28 14.17
CA GLY A 121 20.62 0.48 12.97
C GLY A 121 19.34 -0.37 12.95
N LEU A 122 18.73 -0.58 14.12
CA LEU A 122 17.52 -1.38 14.26
C LEU A 122 16.30 -0.55 13.85
N CYS A 123 15.45 -1.13 13.02
CA CYS A 123 14.21 -0.52 12.56
C CYS A 123 13.01 -1.43 12.84
N LYS A 124 11.86 -0.83 13.14
CA LYS A 124 10.56 -1.50 13.28
C LYS A 124 9.57 -0.83 12.32
N ALA A 125 9.18 -1.54 11.27
CA ALA A 125 8.22 -1.06 10.28
C ALA A 125 6.79 -1.48 10.64
N SER A 126 5.90 -0.50 10.68
CA SER A 126 4.44 -0.68 10.71
C SER A 126 3.94 -0.68 9.26
N MET A 127 3.42 -1.81 8.80
CA MET A 127 2.98 -1.97 7.40
C MET A 127 1.47 -2.02 7.30
N PHE A 128 0.93 -1.42 6.23
CA PHE A 128 -0.50 -1.37 5.97
C PHE A 128 -0.84 -1.80 4.53
N ALA A 129 -2.04 -2.30 4.29
CA ALA A 129 -2.58 -2.46 2.95
C ALA A 129 -3.19 -1.14 2.48
N LEU A 130 -2.76 -0.64 1.32
CA LEU A 130 -3.23 0.62 0.74
C LEU A 130 -3.95 0.35 -0.58
N LEU A 131 -5.27 0.55 -0.62
CA LEU A 131 -6.01 0.47 -1.88
C LEU A 131 -5.81 1.76 -2.68
N VAL A 132 -5.09 1.66 -3.79
CA VAL A 132 -4.77 2.83 -4.63
C VAL A 132 -6.02 3.34 -5.34
N LYS A 133 -6.24 4.66 -5.24
CA LYS A 133 -7.33 5.40 -5.90
C LYS A 133 -6.81 6.35 -6.98
N GLU A 134 -5.57 6.83 -6.83
CA GLU A 134 -4.96 7.79 -7.74
C GLU A 134 -3.49 7.45 -7.95
N GLU A 135 -3.05 7.47 -9.21
CA GLU A 135 -1.65 7.40 -9.61
C GLU A 135 -1.22 8.75 -10.20
N LEU A 136 -0.34 9.47 -9.50
CA LEU A 136 0.15 10.78 -9.93
C LEU A 136 1.08 10.65 -11.14
N GLN A 137 1.04 11.64 -12.02
CA GLN A 137 1.95 11.75 -13.16
C GLN A 137 3.31 12.35 -12.77
N SER A 138 3.34 13.18 -11.72
CA SER A 138 4.56 13.75 -11.15
C SER A 138 4.52 13.63 -9.63
N TRP A 139 5.62 13.20 -9.01
CA TRP A 139 5.71 13.01 -7.56
C TRP A 139 7.13 13.29 -7.03
N PRO A 140 7.30 13.48 -5.70
CA PRO A 140 8.53 13.99 -5.11
C PRO A 140 9.81 13.24 -5.46
N GLU A 141 9.82 11.91 -5.32
CA GLU A 141 11.04 11.11 -5.53
C GLU A 141 11.15 10.50 -6.94
N GLN A 142 10.32 10.88 -7.91
CA GLN A 142 10.25 10.24 -9.23
C GLN A 142 11.57 10.19 -10.01
N SER A 143 12.50 11.12 -9.71
CA SER A 143 13.82 11.17 -10.32
C SER A 143 14.75 10.05 -9.81
N THR A 144 14.46 9.47 -8.65
CA THR A 144 15.27 8.42 -8.00
C THR A 144 14.50 7.13 -7.75
N ARG A 145 13.16 7.19 -7.73
CA ARG A 145 12.25 6.07 -7.54
C ARG A 145 11.42 5.83 -8.79
N GLN A 146 11.42 4.58 -9.23
CA GLN A 146 10.58 4.06 -10.30
C GLN A 146 9.59 3.08 -9.69
N ARG A 147 8.29 3.34 -9.90
CA ARG A 147 7.21 2.43 -9.50
C ARG A 147 6.98 1.34 -10.53
N THR A 148 6.60 0.16 -10.08
CA THR A 148 6.25 -0.97 -10.94
C THR A 148 5.09 -1.73 -10.30
N TRP A 149 4.05 -1.99 -11.08
CA TRP A 149 2.95 -2.87 -10.72
C TRP A 149 3.32 -4.31 -11.05
N LEU A 150 3.01 -5.21 -10.13
CA LEU A 150 3.41 -6.62 -10.20
C LEU A 150 2.28 -7.49 -9.66
N THR A 151 2.15 -8.69 -10.21
CA THR A 151 1.38 -9.75 -9.54
C THR A 151 2.06 -10.13 -8.21
N ILE A 152 1.31 -10.73 -7.29
CA ILE A 152 1.87 -11.18 -6.00
C ILE A 152 3.07 -12.13 -6.17
N PRO A 153 3.03 -13.16 -7.06
CA PRO A 153 4.19 -14.03 -7.27
C PRO A 153 5.43 -13.27 -7.76
N GLU A 154 5.27 -12.35 -8.71
CA GLU A 154 6.39 -11.54 -9.20
C GLU A 154 6.96 -10.63 -8.11
N ALA A 155 6.10 -10.03 -7.28
CA ALA A 155 6.53 -9.18 -6.18
C ALA A 155 7.33 -9.96 -5.12
N ILE A 156 6.93 -11.20 -4.80
CA ILE A 156 7.65 -12.10 -3.87
C ILE A 156 9.07 -12.39 -4.36
N GLU A 157 9.23 -12.66 -5.65
CA GLU A 157 10.52 -12.94 -6.28
C GLU A 157 11.44 -11.71 -6.29
N ARG A 158 10.85 -10.52 -6.46
CA ARG A 158 11.59 -9.26 -6.60
C ARG A 158 11.85 -8.55 -5.27
N CYS A 159 11.24 -9.00 -4.17
CA CYS A 159 11.46 -8.47 -2.83
C CYS A 159 12.95 -8.47 -2.45
N ARG A 160 13.50 -7.30 -2.14
CA ARG A 160 14.90 -7.16 -1.75
C ARG A 160 15.20 -7.77 -0.38
N HIS A 161 14.24 -7.71 0.54
CA HIS A 161 14.45 -8.08 1.94
C HIS A 161 13.48 -9.20 2.37
N PRO A 162 13.96 -10.21 3.13
CA PRO A 162 13.10 -11.30 3.61
C PRO A 162 11.87 -10.83 4.38
N TRP A 163 12.00 -9.80 5.23
CA TRP A 163 10.86 -9.28 6.00
C TRP A 163 9.77 -8.65 5.12
N MET A 164 10.12 -8.12 3.94
CA MET A 164 9.12 -7.58 3.01
C MET A 164 8.36 -8.70 2.32
N ARG A 165 9.07 -9.79 2.00
CA ARG A 165 8.44 -11.00 1.49
C ARG A 165 7.46 -11.55 2.53
N GLU A 166 7.87 -11.65 3.79
CA GLU A 166 6.99 -12.02 4.91
C GLU A 166 5.78 -11.09 5.01
N ALA A 167 5.98 -9.76 4.92
CA ALA A 167 4.86 -8.81 4.93
C ALA A 167 3.87 -9.00 3.78
N LEU A 168 4.35 -9.43 2.61
CA LEU A 168 3.52 -9.70 1.44
C LEU A 168 2.81 -11.06 1.53
N GLU A 169 3.53 -12.13 1.88
CA GLU A 169 3.02 -13.50 1.95
C GLU A 169 2.11 -13.70 3.18
N ASP A 170 2.62 -13.35 4.36
CA ASP A 170 1.96 -13.61 5.64
C ASP A 170 1.06 -12.47 6.09
N GLY A 171 1.39 -11.23 5.73
CA GLY A 171 0.55 -10.08 6.02
C GLY A 171 -0.55 -9.92 4.97
N PHE A 172 -0.15 -9.43 3.79
CA PHE A 172 -1.10 -8.99 2.76
C PHE A 172 -1.88 -10.14 2.14
N SER A 173 -1.22 -11.21 1.70
CA SER A 173 -1.89 -12.27 0.94
C SER A 173 -2.90 -13.04 1.80
N LYS A 174 -2.60 -13.26 3.09
CA LYS A 174 -3.55 -13.86 4.04
C LYS A 174 -4.77 -12.97 4.26
N TRP A 175 -4.56 -11.70 4.63
CA TRP A 175 -5.65 -10.74 4.80
C TRP A 175 -6.53 -10.62 3.54
N HIS A 176 -5.90 -10.54 2.37
CA HIS A 176 -6.61 -10.40 1.11
C HIS A 176 -7.45 -11.66 0.79
N ALA A 177 -6.91 -12.86 1.04
CA ALA A 177 -7.65 -14.11 0.86
C ALA A 177 -8.85 -14.21 1.81
N ASP A 178 -8.68 -13.83 3.08
CA ASP A 178 -9.76 -13.83 4.08
C ASP A 178 -10.90 -12.87 3.69
N GLY A 179 -10.54 -11.71 3.12
CA GLY A 179 -11.50 -10.74 2.58
C GLY A 179 -12.30 -11.27 1.39
N MET A 180 -11.65 -11.99 0.47
CA MET A 180 -12.31 -12.62 -0.68
C MET A 180 -13.27 -13.74 -0.26
N ILE A 181 -12.88 -14.55 0.75
CA ILE A 181 -13.74 -15.60 1.30
C ILE A 181 -15.03 -15.00 1.86
N THR A 182 -14.93 -13.88 2.59
CA THR A 182 -16.10 -13.20 3.18
C THR A 182 -17.06 -12.69 2.10
N THR A 183 -16.55 -12.12 1.01
CA THR A 183 -17.40 -11.63 -0.10
C THR A 183 -18.08 -12.74 -0.87
N MET A 184 -17.44 -13.92 -1.01
CA MET A 184 -18.07 -15.07 -1.69
C MET A 184 -19.19 -15.69 -0.84
N THR A 185 -19.05 -15.70 0.49
CA THR A 185 -20.11 -16.23 1.37
C THR A 185 -21.36 -15.34 1.43
N ASP A 186 -21.23 -14.04 1.17
CA ASP A 186 -22.36 -13.11 1.14
C ASP A 186 -23.16 -13.18 -0.17
N GLU A 187 -22.54 -13.52 -1.30
CA GLU A 187 -23.23 -13.68 -2.59
C GLU A 187 -24.00 -15.00 -2.71
N ASP A 188 -23.60 -16.05 -1.99
CA ASP A 188 -24.29 -17.35 -1.96
C ASP A 188 -25.56 -17.39 -1.07
N HIS A 189 -25.94 -16.28 -0.43
CA HIS A 189 -27.15 -16.19 0.40
C HIS A 189 -28.34 -15.43 -0.21
N VAL A 190 -28.29 -15.10 -1.51
CA VAL A 190 -29.40 -14.45 -2.23
C VAL A 190 -30.01 -15.35 -3.31
N VAL A 191 -30.32 -16.62 -3.02
CA VAL A 191 -31.35 -17.39 -3.76
C VAL A 191 -32.16 -18.27 -2.80
N SER A 192 -33.29 -17.75 -2.31
CA SER A 192 -34.62 -18.35 -2.55
C SER A 192 -35.68 -17.63 -1.72
N SER A 193 -36.47 -16.78 -2.39
CA SER A 193 -37.90 -16.64 -2.10
C SER A 193 -38.55 -15.71 -3.12
N SER A 194 -39.23 -16.30 -4.11
CA SER A 194 -40.33 -15.70 -4.89
C SER A 194 -40.92 -16.78 -5.83
N PRO A 195 -42.16 -16.64 -6.34
CA PRO A 195 -43.43 -16.73 -5.62
C PRO A 195 -44.43 -17.68 -6.32
N ASP A 196 -45.61 -17.84 -5.71
CA ASP A 196 -46.89 -18.29 -6.27
C ASP A 196 -47.09 -19.73 -6.75
N GLN A 197 -48.02 -20.44 -6.11
CA GLN A 197 -49.06 -21.17 -6.84
C GLN A 197 -50.44 -20.95 -6.22
N HIS A 198 -51.26 -20.22 -6.98
CA HIS A 198 -52.72 -20.25 -6.94
C HIS A 198 -53.25 -21.68 -6.80
N PHE A 199 -54.12 -21.91 -5.82
CA PHE A 199 -55.15 -22.96 -5.89
C PHE A 199 -56.51 -22.36 -5.57
N LEU A 200 -57.29 -22.14 -6.64
CA LEU A 200 -58.74 -22.22 -6.60
C LEU A 200 -59.10 -23.69 -6.30
N ASN A 201 -59.94 -23.94 -5.29
CA ASN A 201 -61.09 -24.84 -5.41
C ASN A 201 -61.95 -24.88 -4.14
N SER A 202 -63.26 -24.72 -4.40
CA SER A 202 -64.46 -24.97 -3.58
C SER A 202 -65.07 -23.77 -2.86
#